data_AF-A0A0B2UX59-F1
#
_entry.id   AF-A0A0B2UX59-F1
#
_cell.length_a   1.000
_cell.length_b   1.000
_cell.length_c   1.000
_cell.angle_alpha   90.00
_cell.angle_beta   90.00
_cell.angle_gamma   90.00
#
_symmetry.space_group_name_H-M   'P 1'
#
loop_
_entity.id
_entity.type
_entity.pdbx_description
1 polymer ?
#
loop_
_entity_poly.entity_id
_entity_poly.type
_entity_poly.pdbx_seq_one_letter_code
_entity_poly.pdbx_strand_id
1 'polypeptide(L)'
;MWPFERTANNRYALIYQERCPRKSFVSDPLKMALSPDGKFAFLIGGRKVRVIADGQHPEWTTSFEMNVIDLDMELRRTVSINDLCDFGEYFVQLYAIDCNTLVILDYNYSQHTLRQRLIKIYDEFAYSPFHRCYRYLTSQTSYIKSAIGDRYCAIISRERFEGDFVLLIFPKDPTNFSLTARIPNDLGEQLTQV
;
A
#
# COMPACT_ATOMS: atom_id res chain seq x y z
N MET A 1 40.78 18.94 18.79
CA MET A 1 41.62 18.24 19.79
C MET A 1 40.80 17.08 20.32
N TRP A 2 41.26 15.87 19.99
CA TRP A 2 40.75 14.53 20.33
C TRP A 2 39.38 14.08 19.79
N PRO A 3 39.27 12.77 19.46
CA PRO A 3 38.62 12.31 18.25
C PRO A 3 37.48 11.32 18.55
N PHE A 4 36.60 11.09 17.58
CA PHE A 4 35.88 9.82 17.52
C PHE A 4 36.48 8.99 16.39
N GLU A 5 37.21 7.95 16.79
CA GLU A 5 37.63 6.87 15.92
C GLU A 5 36.38 6.25 15.27
N ARG A 6 36.36 6.23 13.94
CA ARG A 6 35.42 5.39 13.18
C ARG A 6 35.81 3.94 13.42
N THR A 7 35.16 3.28 14.37
CA THR A 7 35.07 1.83 14.34
C THR A 7 34.25 1.41 13.12
N ALA A 8 34.96 0.96 12.09
CA ALA A 8 34.39 0.24 10.97
C ALA A 8 33.92 -1.13 11.45
N ASN A 9 32.60 -1.34 11.49
CA ASN A 9 31.90 -2.60 11.18
C ASN A 9 30.43 -2.50 11.59
N ASN A 10 29.60 -1.93 10.71
CA ASN A 10 28.20 -2.33 10.60
C ASN A 10 27.86 -2.35 9.11
N ARG A 11 27.60 -3.56 8.57
CA ARG A 11 27.35 -3.80 7.14
C ARG A 11 25.92 -3.48 6.69
N TYR A 12 25.07 -2.97 7.58
CA TYR A 12 23.68 -2.63 7.24
C TYR A 12 23.36 -1.22 7.75
N ALA A 13 22.81 -0.40 6.84
CA ALA A 13 22.38 0.99 6.97
C ALA A 13 23.47 2.08 6.92
N LEU A 14 23.91 2.39 5.69
CA LEU A 14 24.28 3.76 5.35
C LEU A 14 22.98 4.59 5.29
N ILE A 15 22.71 5.36 6.33
CA ILE A 15 21.61 6.32 6.34
C ILE A 15 21.99 7.45 5.37
N TYR A 16 21.41 7.43 4.17
CA TYR A 16 21.44 8.56 3.27
C TYR A 16 20.56 9.67 3.84
N GLN A 17 21.20 10.75 4.29
CA GLN A 17 20.51 11.97 4.70
C GLN A 17 20.29 12.83 3.45
N GLU A 18 19.19 12.62 2.75
CA GLU A 18 18.87 13.45 1.58
C GLU A 18 18.30 14.80 2.03
N ARG A 19 18.96 15.88 1.58
CA ARG A 19 18.58 17.27 1.84
C ARG A 19 17.37 17.64 0.99
N CYS A 20 16.23 17.98 1.58
CA CYS A 20 15.19 18.74 0.87
C CYS A 20 14.45 19.73 1.80
N PRO A 21 14.56 21.06 1.59
CA PRO A 21 14.03 22.09 2.49
C PRO A 21 12.58 22.50 2.19
N ARG A 22 11.71 21.57 1.74
CA ARG A 22 10.28 21.87 1.53
C ARG A 22 9.43 21.23 2.62
N LYS A 23 8.60 22.06 3.27
CA LYS A 23 7.65 21.68 4.32
C LYS A 23 6.67 20.63 3.78
N SER A 24 6.73 19.45 4.38
CA SER A 24 5.78 18.33 4.30
C SER A 24 5.48 17.75 2.91
N PHE A 25 6.33 16.83 2.46
CA PHE A 25 5.85 15.66 1.74
C PHE A 25 5.96 14.47 2.68
N VAL A 26 4.84 13.82 3.00
CA VAL A 26 4.88 12.47 3.56
C VAL A 26 5.41 11.60 2.42
N SER A 27 6.69 11.26 2.43
CA SER A 27 7.15 10.13 1.61
C SER A 27 6.28 8.96 2.05
N ASP A 28 5.50 8.36 1.15
CA ASP A 28 4.74 7.17 1.53
C ASP A 28 5.71 6.20 2.21
N PRO A 29 5.40 5.76 3.43
CA PRO A 29 6.33 4.93 4.19
C PRO A 29 6.60 3.68 3.35
N LEU A 30 7.86 3.24 3.34
CA LEU A 30 8.25 2.00 2.68
C LEU A 30 7.28 0.88 3.10
N LYS A 31 6.68 0.23 2.11
CA LYS A 31 5.73 -0.88 2.35
C LYS A 31 6.42 -2.19 2.05
N MET A 32 6.17 -3.18 2.90
CA MET A 32 6.72 -4.51 2.76
C MET A 32 5.60 -5.55 2.77
N ALA A 33 5.76 -6.58 1.94
CA ALA A 33 4.97 -7.80 2.00
C ALA A 33 5.88 -9.02 1.90
N LEU A 34 5.44 -10.13 2.48
CA LEU A 34 6.05 -11.44 2.33
C LEU A 34 5.12 -12.32 1.51
N SER A 35 5.66 -13.17 0.65
CA SER A 35 4.90 -14.24 0.01
C SER A 35 4.36 -15.20 1.08
N PRO A 36 3.22 -15.87 0.84
CA PRO A 36 2.64 -16.78 1.84
C PRO A 36 3.55 -17.96 2.22
N ASP A 37 4.44 -18.37 1.32
CA ASP A 37 5.45 -19.42 1.57
C ASP A 37 6.71 -18.88 2.30
N GLY A 38 6.79 -17.58 2.56
CA GLY A 38 7.91 -16.93 3.25
C GLY A 38 9.19 -16.82 2.43
N LYS A 39 9.17 -17.16 1.13
CA LYS A 39 10.37 -17.19 0.28
C LYS A 39 10.74 -15.85 -0.33
N PHE A 40 9.77 -14.97 -0.54
CA PHE A 40 9.98 -13.69 -1.19
C PHE A 40 9.56 -12.54 -0.29
N ALA A 41 10.45 -11.56 -0.16
CA ALA A 41 10.13 -10.26 0.41
C ALA A 41 10.02 -9.20 -0.69
N PHE A 42 8.93 -8.45 -0.67
CA PHE A 42 8.63 -7.38 -1.60
C PHE A 42 8.68 -6.05 -0.86
N LEU A 43 9.62 -5.19 -1.22
CA LEU A 43 9.77 -3.86 -0.63
C LEU A 43 9.46 -2.81 -1.69
N ILE A 44 8.32 -2.14 -1.56
CA ILE A 44 7.92 -1.04 -2.44
C ILE A 44 8.26 0.30 -1.83
N GLY A 45 8.84 1.18 -2.65
CA GLY A 45 9.08 2.57 -2.34
C GLY A 45 9.26 3.39 -3.61
N GLY A 46 9.92 4.55 -3.48
CA GLY A 46 10.30 5.37 -4.64
C GLY A 46 9.12 5.84 -5.49
N ARG A 47 8.02 6.27 -4.84
CA ARG A 47 6.82 6.77 -5.52
C ARG A 47 7.19 7.91 -6.48
N LYS A 48 6.86 7.74 -7.75
CA LYS A 48 7.01 8.75 -8.82
C LYS A 48 5.62 9.09 -9.32
N VAL A 49 5.24 10.37 -9.24
CA VAL A 49 3.96 10.86 -9.77
C VAL A 49 4.24 11.67 -11.02
N ARG A 50 3.56 11.34 -12.12
CA ARG A 50 3.64 12.06 -13.39
C ARG A 50 2.27 12.59 -13.74
N VAL A 51 2.16 13.90 -13.92
CA VAL A 51 0.94 14.51 -14.45
C VAL A 51 0.87 14.25 -15.96
N ILE A 52 -0.28 13.77 -16.42
CA ILE A 52 -0.55 13.43 -17.83
C ILE A 52 -1.32 14.56 -18.50
N ALA A 53 -2.30 15.14 -17.80
CA ALA A 53 -3.10 16.25 -18.29
C ALA A 53 -3.33 17.28 -17.19
N ASP A 54 -3.11 18.56 -17.55
CA ASP A 54 -3.41 19.72 -16.72
C ASP A 54 -4.78 20.30 -17.14
N GLY A 55 -5.61 20.72 -16.18
CA GLY A 55 -6.92 21.32 -16.48
C GLY A 55 -7.92 21.24 -15.32
N GLN A 56 -9.22 21.38 -15.62
CA GLN A 56 -10.29 21.24 -14.62
C GLN A 56 -10.37 19.82 -14.03
N HIS A 57 -9.87 18.82 -14.76
CA HIS A 57 -9.77 17.43 -14.33
C HIS A 57 -8.32 16.96 -14.52
N PRO A 58 -7.43 17.24 -13.55
CA PRO A 58 -6.04 16.81 -13.65
C PRO A 58 -5.94 15.28 -13.64
N GLU A 59 -5.12 14.73 -14.52
CA GLU A 59 -4.85 13.29 -14.60
C GLU A 59 -3.39 13.03 -14.27
N TRP A 60 -3.12 11.98 -13.50
CA TRP A 60 -1.76 11.56 -13.17
C TRP A 60 -1.62 10.04 -13.19
N THR A 61 -0.41 9.59 -13.50
CA THR A 61 0.05 8.23 -13.19
C THR A 61 0.95 8.23 -11.98
N THR A 62 0.91 7.13 -11.25
CA THR A 62 1.87 6.83 -10.19
C THR A 62 2.65 5.58 -10.54
N SER A 63 3.96 5.63 -10.40
CA SER A 63 4.87 4.51 -10.56
C SER A 63 5.67 4.29 -9.27
N PHE A 64 6.16 3.07 -9.08
CA PHE A 64 6.94 2.67 -7.92
C PHE A 64 8.16 1.84 -8.32
N GLU A 65 9.17 1.86 -7.47
CA GLU A 65 10.26 0.88 -7.52
C GLU A 65 10.03 -0.17 -6.43
N MET A 66 10.17 -1.43 -6.82
CA MET A 66 10.01 -2.57 -5.93
C MET A 66 11.29 -3.39 -5.90
N ASN A 67 11.80 -3.68 -4.71
CA ASN A 67 12.81 -4.72 -4.55
C ASN A 67 12.10 -6.05 -4.29
N VAL A 68 12.39 -7.03 -5.14
CA VAL A 68 12.03 -8.43 -4.93
C VAL A 68 13.26 -9.13 -4.40
N ILE A 69 13.16 -9.64 -3.18
CA ILE A 69 14.25 -10.34 -2.49
C ILE A 69 13.83 -11.80 -2.33
N ASP A 70 14.57 -12.68 -3.00
CA ASP A 70 14.52 -14.12 -2.76
C ASP A 70 15.31 -14.40 -1.47
N LEU A 71 14.61 -14.85 -0.44
CA LEU A 71 15.17 -15.08 0.88
C LEU A 71 15.92 -16.42 0.97
N ASP A 72 15.65 -17.37 0.09
CA ASP A 72 16.35 -18.66 0.04
C ASP A 72 17.71 -18.51 -0.66
N MET A 73 17.75 -17.72 -1.75
CA MET A 73 18.95 -17.50 -2.55
C MET A 73 19.72 -16.22 -2.21
N GLU A 74 19.19 -15.39 -1.31
CA GLU A 74 19.68 -14.03 -1.02
C GLU A 74 19.82 -13.14 -2.27
N LEU A 75 19.03 -13.43 -3.31
CA LEU A 75 19.06 -12.68 -4.57
C LEU A 75 18.10 -11.50 -4.51
N ARG A 76 18.58 -10.33 -4.91
CA ARG A 76 17.80 -9.10 -4.97
C ARG A 76 17.72 -8.61 -6.42
N ARG A 77 16.49 -8.31 -6.86
CA ARG A 77 16.25 -7.60 -8.11
C ARG A 77 15.31 -6.42 -7.89
N THR A 78 15.48 -5.38 -8.71
CA THR A 78 14.59 -4.23 -8.73
C THR A 78 13.63 -4.37 -9.90
N VAL A 79 12.34 -4.24 -9.61
CA VAL A 79 11.25 -4.32 -10.58
C VAL A 79 10.51 -2.98 -10.57
N SER A 80 10.21 -2.46 -11.76
CA SER A 80 9.42 -1.22 -11.89
C SER A 80 7.93 -1.55 -11.96
N ILE A 81 7.11 -0.89 -11.15
CA ILE A 81 5.66 -0.88 -11.26
C ILE A 81 5.27 0.43 -11.93
N ASN A 82 4.88 0.36 -13.19
CA ASN A 82 4.68 1.55 -14.00
C ASN A 82 3.21 1.90 -14.19
N ASP A 83 2.95 3.21 -14.29
CA ASP A 83 1.75 3.78 -14.87
C ASP A 83 0.44 3.31 -14.21
N LEU A 84 0.41 3.28 -12.88
CA LEU A 84 -0.84 3.11 -12.14
C LEU A 84 -1.69 4.38 -12.30
N CYS A 85 -2.62 4.35 -13.25
CA CYS A 85 -3.57 5.44 -13.48
C CYS A 85 -4.52 5.62 -12.28
N ASP A 86 -4.85 6.88 -11.98
CA ASP A 86 -5.80 7.26 -10.91
C ASP A 86 -5.43 6.60 -9.56
N PHE A 87 -4.14 6.55 -9.25
CA PHE A 87 -3.69 6.07 -7.95
C PHE A 87 -4.05 7.10 -6.87
N GLY A 88 -4.68 6.63 -5.79
CA GLY A 88 -5.17 7.47 -4.70
C GLY A 88 -4.07 8.25 -3.98
N GLU A 89 -4.47 9.24 -3.19
CA GLU A 89 -3.53 10.07 -2.43
C GLU A 89 -2.76 9.22 -1.40
N TYR A 90 -3.37 8.16 -0.88
CA TYR A 90 -2.82 7.35 0.23
C TYR A 90 -2.50 5.92 -0.18
N PHE A 91 -1.24 5.51 -0.01
CA PHE A 91 -0.85 4.10 -0.06
C PHE A 91 -1.16 3.42 1.27
N VAL A 92 -2.30 2.73 1.33
CA VAL A 92 -2.83 2.10 2.53
C VAL A 92 -1.99 0.88 2.92
N GLN A 93 -1.89 -0.13 2.05
CA GLN A 93 -1.27 -1.42 2.41
C GLN A 93 -0.75 -2.18 1.19
N LEU A 94 0.31 -2.97 1.40
CA LEU A 94 0.82 -3.96 0.46
C LEU A 94 0.68 -5.36 1.06
N TYR A 95 0.26 -6.34 0.27
CA TYR A 95 0.31 -7.75 0.67
C TYR A 95 0.49 -8.67 -0.54
N ALA A 96 0.98 -9.89 -0.30
CA ALA A 96 1.15 -10.90 -1.35
C ALA A 96 0.00 -11.90 -1.37
N ILE A 97 -0.40 -12.29 -2.58
CA ILE A 97 -1.27 -13.45 -2.82
C ILE A 97 -0.41 -14.70 -3.01
N ASP A 98 0.69 -14.58 -3.75
CA ASP A 98 1.65 -15.64 -4.03
C ASP A 98 3.03 -15.02 -4.31
N CYS A 99 3.99 -15.82 -4.80
CA CYS A 99 5.36 -15.39 -5.10
C CYS A 99 5.48 -14.41 -6.27
N ASN A 100 4.47 -14.31 -7.14
CA ASN A 100 4.50 -13.48 -8.35
C ASN A 100 3.33 -12.49 -8.41
N THR A 101 2.54 -12.41 -7.33
CA THR A 101 1.31 -11.64 -7.29
C THR A 101 1.19 -10.88 -5.99
N LEU A 102 1.13 -9.55 -6.10
CA LEU A 102 0.90 -8.63 -4.99
C LEU A 102 -0.44 -7.94 -5.14
N VAL A 103 -0.86 -7.31 -4.06
CA VAL A 103 -1.97 -6.38 -4.06
C VAL A 103 -1.56 -5.09 -3.38
N ILE A 104 -1.81 -3.98 -4.06
CA ILE A 104 -1.71 -2.64 -3.49
C ILE A 104 -3.12 -2.19 -3.11
N LEU A 105 -3.25 -1.70 -1.88
CA LEU A 105 -4.40 -0.93 -1.44
C LEU A 105 -4.07 0.55 -1.48
N ASP A 106 -4.80 1.30 -2.29
CA ASP A 106 -4.76 2.76 -2.31
C ASP A 106 -6.11 3.34 -1.95
N TYR A 107 -6.11 4.51 -1.31
CA TYR A 107 -7.32 5.23 -0.97
C TYR A 107 -7.31 6.60 -1.64
N ASN A 108 -8.36 6.84 -2.42
CA ASN A 108 -8.65 8.15 -3.01
C ASN A 108 -9.63 8.90 -2.09
N TYR A 109 -9.13 9.92 -1.38
CA TYR A 109 -9.91 10.71 -0.44
C TYR A 109 -10.96 11.54 -1.16
N SER A 110 -10.59 12.15 -2.29
CA SER A 110 -11.46 13.03 -3.07
C SER A 110 -12.67 12.28 -3.65
N GLN A 111 -12.50 11.01 -3.98
CA GLN A 111 -13.54 10.13 -4.54
C GLN A 111 -14.16 9.18 -3.49
N HIS A 112 -13.73 9.24 -2.22
CA HIS A 112 -14.15 8.31 -1.17
C HIS A 112 -14.09 6.84 -1.59
N THR A 113 -12.99 6.46 -2.25
CA THR A 113 -12.84 5.15 -2.89
C THR A 113 -11.58 4.47 -2.41
N LEU A 114 -11.73 3.27 -1.83
CA LEU A 114 -10.62 2.37 -1.56
C LEU A 114 -10.48 1.39 -2.73
N ARG A 115 -9.27 1.28 -3.29
CA ARG A 115 -8.96 0.41 -4.42
C ARG A 115 -8.09 -0.75 -3.99
N GLN A 116 -8.36 -1.90 -4.58
CA GLN A 116 -7.59 -3.12 -4.44
C GLN A 116 -7.00 -3.47 -5.81
N ARG A 117 -5.72 -3.15 -6.02
CA ARG A 117 -5.02 -3.31 -7.31
C ARG A 117 -4.20 -4.59 -7.31
N LEU A 118 -4.50 -5.50 -8.22
CA LEU A 118 -3.70 -6.71 -8.43
C LEU A 118 -2.45 -6.32 -9.20
N ILE A 119 -1.27 -6.64 -8.68
CA ILE A 119 0.03 -6.43 -9.33
C ILE A 119 0.62 -7.79 -9.69
N LYS A 120 0.87 -8.01 -10.98
CA LYS A 120 1.58 -9.20 -11.47
C LYS A 120 3.05 -8.87 -11.70
N ILE A 121 3.93 -9.72 -11.17
CA ILE A 121 5.38 -9.54 -11.15
C ILE A 121 6.01 -10.48 -12.18
N TYR A 122 6.85 -9.90 -13.03
CA TYR A 122 7.74 -10.60 -13.94
C TYR A 122 9.19 -10.28 -13.58
N ASP A 123 10.15 -10.76 -14.37
CA ASP A 123 11.57 -10.63 -14.03
C ASP A 123 12.03 -9.18 -13.95
N GLU A 124 11.63 -8.34 -14.91
CA GLU A 124 12.10 -6.95 -15.02
C GLU A 124 11.01 -5.89 -14.76
N PHE A 125 9.74 -6.27 -14.91
CA PHE A 125 8.61 -5.36 -14.81
C PHE A 125 7.46 -5.96 -14.03
N ALA A 126 6.60 -5.08 -13.52
CA ALA A 126 5.33 -5.45 -12.92
C ALA A 126 4.25 -4.50 -13.44
N TYR A 127 3.04 -5.02 -13.59
CA TYR A 127 1.90 -4.22 -14.04
C TYR A 127 0.63 -4.62 -13.31
N SER A 128 -0.35 -3.72 -13.36
CA SER A 128 -1.65 -3.90 -12.72
C SER A 128 -2.72 -4.30 -13.75
N PRO A 129 -2.99 -5.60 -13.99
CA PRO A 129 -4.02 -6.01 -14.95
C PRO A 129 -5.44 -5.62 -14.53
N PHE A 130 -5.67 -5.44 -13.22
CA PHE A 130 -7.02 -5.39 -12.67
C PHE A 130 -7.05 -4.65 -11.34
N HIS A 131 -8.14 -3.94 -11.05
CA HIS A 131 -8.42 -3.40 -9.73
C HIS A 131 -9.91 -3.45 -9.39
N ARG A 132 -10.22 -3.60 -8.09
CA ARG A 132 -11.57 -3.38 -7.54
C ARG A 132 -11.64 -2.04 -6.82
N CYS A 133 -12.83 -1.44 -6.86
CA CYS A 133 -13.14 -0.21 -6.15
C CYS A 133 -14.23 -0.48 -5.12
N TYR A 134 -14.06 0.05 -3.93
CA TYR A 134 -15.03 0.01 -2.84
C TYR A 134 -15.29 1.44 -2.38
N ARG A 135 -16.56 1.81 -2.22
CA ARG A 135 -16.92 3.06 -1.56
C ARG A 135 -16.52 2.94 -0.09
N TYR A 136 -15.68 3.84 0.38
CA TYR A 136 -15.16 3.83 1.75
C TYR A 136 -15.03 5.26 2.25
N LEU A 137 -15.72 5.58 3.35
CA LEU A 137 -15.81 6.93 3.88
C LEU A 137 -14.96 7.03 5.14
N THR A 138 -13.97 7.92 5.10
CA THR A 138 -13.16 8.26 6.26
C THR A 138 -12.62 9.67 6.14
N SER A 139 -12.71 10.44 7.24
CA SER A 139 -12.08 11.75 7.38
C SER A 139 -10.65 11.66 7.94
N GLN A 140 -10.17 10.45 8.24
CA GLN A 140 -8.97 10.19 9.03
C GLN A 140 -8.07 9.15 8.35
N THR A 141 -7.48 9.55 7.23
CA THR A 141 -6.67 8.69 6.36
C THR A 141 -5.43 8.11 7.05
N SER A 142 -4.84 8.84 8.00
CA SER A 142 -3.73 8.37 8.83
C SER A 142 -4.10 7.25 9.82
N TYR A 143 -5.40 7.05 10.06
CA TYR A 143 -5.93 6.03 10.98
C TYR A 143 -6.54 4.84 10.26
N ILE A 144 -6.44 4.77 8.92
CA ILE A 144 -6.82 3.56 8.18
C ILE A 144 -5.91 2.42 8.66
N LYS A 145 -6.52 1.42 9.29
CA LYS A 145 -5.87 0.17 9.69
C LYS A 145 -6.32 -0.94 8.76
N SER A 146 -5.38 -1.83 8.44
CA SER A 146 -5.65 -3.00 7.61
C SER A 146 -5.26 -4.27 8.35
N ALA A 147 -6.05 -5.32 8.16
CA ALA A 147 -5.75 -6.67 8.58
C ALA A 147 -5.93 -7.61 7.39
N ILE A 148 -4.91 -8.42 7.12
CA ILE A 148 -4.88 -9.33 5.97
C ILE A 148 -5.01 -10.76 6.51
N GLY A 149 -6.16 -11.38 6.30
CA GLY A 149 -6.39 -12.78 6.63
C GLY A 149 -6.08 -13.71 5.45
N ASP A 150 -6.42 -14.99 5.60
CA ASP A 150 -6.15 -16.00 4.56
C ASP A 150 -7.03 -15.81 3.32
N ARG A 151 -8.32 -15.53 3.53
CA ARG A 151 -9.32 -15.39 2.45
C ARG A 151 -9.87 -13.99 2.28
N TYR A 152 -9.83 -13.17 3.34
CA TYR A 152 -10.42 -11.85 3.38
C TYR A 152 -9.45 -10.84 3.98
N CYS A 153 -9.63 -9.59 3.57
CA CYS A 153 -8.97 -8.44 4.14
C CYS A 153 -10.04 -7.57 4.83
N ALA A 154 -9.65 -6.95 5.93
CA ALA A 154 -10.47 -5.98 6.64
C ALA A 154 -9.76 -4.63 6.67
N ILE A 155 -10.49 -3.56 6.40
CA ILE A 155 -10.05 -2.18 6.53
C ILE A 155 -10.96 -1.51 7.55
N ILE A 156 -10.37 -0.89 8.56
CA ILE A 156 -11.10 -0.17 9.60
C ILE A 156 -10.51 1.22 9.81
N SER A 157 -11.39 2.20 9.99
CA SER A 157 -11.03 3.56 10.40
C SER A 157 -12.22 4.20 11.10
N ARG A 158 -12.11 5.47 11.47
CA ARG A 158 -13.27 6.28 11.85
C ARG A 158 -13.82 7.06 10.65
N GLU A 159 -15.14 7.26 10.64
CA GLU A 159 -15.79 8.12 9.66
C GLU A 159 -15.32 9.57 9.82
N ARG A 160 -15.25 10.05 11.07
CA ARG A 160 -14.75 11.37 11.45
C ARG A 160 -13.98 11.37 12.77
N PHE A 161 -13.35 12.48 13.15
CA PHE A 161 -12.76 12.62 14.50
C PHE A 161 -13.83 12.34 15.55
N GLU A 162 -13.54 11.40 16.47
CA GLU A 162 -14.48 10.86 17.47
C GLU A 162 -15.75 10.19 16.93
N GLY A 163 -15.92 10.05 15.61
CA GLY A 163 -17.06 9.35 15.00
C GLY A 163 -16.95 7.83 15.02
N ASP A 164 -17.98 7.16 14.51
CA ASP A 164 -18.09 5.71 14.51
C ASP A 164 -17.02 5.01 13.67
N PHE A 165 -16.78 3.74 14.02
CA PHE A 165 -15.88 2.89 13.26
C PHE A 165 -16.56 2.39 11.98
N VAL A 166 -15.91 2.65 10.85
CA VAL A 166 -16.28 2.11 9.55
C VAL A 166 -15.41 0.90 9.27
N LEU A 167 -16.03 -0.25 9.01
CA LEU A 167 -15.35 -1.50 8.68
C LEU A 167 -15.73 -1.94 7.27
N LEU A 168 -14.73 -2.18 6.42
CA LEU A 168 -14.91 -2.76 5.10
C LEU A 168 -14.20 -4.12 5.03
N ILE A 169 -14.94 -5.18 4.65
CA ILE A 169 -14.39 -6.52 4.44
C ILE A 169 -14.50 -6.89 2.96
N PHE A 170 -13.43 -7.40 2.36
CA PHE A 170 -13.40 -7.86 0.97
C PHE A 170 -12.50 -9.08 0.79
N PRO A 171 -12.68 -9.87 -0.29
CA PRO A 171 -11.81 -11.01 -0.59
C PRO A 171 -10.34 -10.57 -0.74
N LYS A 172 -9.41 -11.38 -0.21
CA LYS A 172 -7.96 -11.14 -0.33
C LYS A 172 -7.52 -11.10 -1.79
N ASP A 173 -8.03 -12.02 -2.59
CA ASP A 173 -7.82 -12.04 -4.03
C ASP A 173 -8.87 -11.16 -4.73
N PRO A 174 -8.48 -10.06 -5.38
CA PRO A 174 -9.40 -9.19 -6.11
C PRO A 174 -10.04 -9.88 -7.32
N THR A 175 -9.60 -11.06 -7.75
CA THR A 175 -10.28 -11.82 -8.82
C THR A 175 -11.40 -12.72 -8.28
N ASN A 176 -11.47 -12.93 -6.97
CA ASN A 176 -12.49 -13.77 -6.36
C ASN A 176 -13.82 -13.01 -6.18
N PHE A 177 -14.81 -13.27 -7.04
CA PHE A 177 -16.13 -12.60 -7.01
C PHE A 177 -17.15 -13.26 -6.08
N SER A 178 -16.77 -14.34 -5.39
CA SER A 178 -17.61 -14.99 -4.39
C SER A 178 -17.66 -14.14 -3.11
N LEU A 179 -18.46 -13.07 -3.13
CA LEU A 179 -18.79 -12.29 -1.94
C LEU A 179 -19.87 -13.03 -1.15
N THR A 180 -19.45 -13.83 -0.17
CA THR A 180 -20.32 -14.29 0.92
C THR A 180 -20.28 -13.35 2.13
N ALA A 181 -19.34 -12.41 2.17
CA ALA A 181 -19.23 -11.41 3.24
C ALA A 181 -20.15 -10.23 2.96
N ARG A 182 -21.04 -9.92 3.91
CA ARG A 182 -21.94 -8.76 3.84
C ARG A 182 -21.14 -7.44 3.82
N ILE A 183 -21.54 -6.55 2.91
CA ILE A 183 -21.12 -5.14 2.73
C ILE A 183 -21.46 -4.36 4.03
N PRO A 184 -20.72 -3.29 4.39
CA PRO A 184 -20.24 -3.00 5.74
C PRO A 184 -21.36 -2.90 6.78
N ASN A 185 -21.15 -3.55 7.93
CA ASN A 185 -21.93 -3.25 9.12
C ASN A 185 -21.37 -1.97 9.73
N ASP A 186 -22.22 -0.98 9.93
CA ASP A 186 -21.91 0.12 10.83
C ASP A 186 -21.75 -0.49 12.23
N LEU A 187 -20.52 -0.58 12.73
CA LEU A 187 -20.23 -1.24 14.01
C LEU A 187 -20.61 -0.36 15.21
N GLY A 188 -20.91 0.93 14.98
CA GLY A 188 -21.22 1.91 16.02
C GLY A 188 -22.53 1.61 16.77
N GLU A 189 -23.58 1.20 16.07
CA GLU A 189 -24.90 0.97 16.70
C GLU A 189 -24.93 -0.28 17.60
N GLN A 190 -24.07 -1.27 17.37
CA GLN A 190 -24.14 -2.54 18.11
C GLN A 190 -23.39 -2.52 19.45
N LEU A 191 -22.43 -1.60 19.64
CA LEU A 191 -21.60 -1.56 20.85
C LEU A 191 -22.21 -0.71 21.99
N THR A 192 -23.32 0.00 21.75
CA THR A 192 -24.00 0.83 22.74
C THR A 192 -25.16 0.15 23.46
N GLN A 193 -25.41 -1.15 23.20
CA GLN A 193 -26.34 -1.97 23.98
C GLN A 193 -25.58 -2.88 24.96
N VAL A 194 -25.12 -2.32 26.07
CA VAL A 194 -24.78 -3.07 27.29
C VAL A 194 -25.27 -2.30 28.51
#